data_AF-A0A1I0GJX2-F1
#
_entry.id   AF-A0A1I0GJX2-F1
#
_cell.length_a   1.000
_cell.length_b   1.000
_cell.length_c   1.000
_cell.angle_alpha   90.00
_cell.angle_beta   90.00
_cell.angle_gamma   90.00
#
_symmetry.space_group_name_H-M   'P 1'
#
loop_
_entity.id
_entity.type
_entity.pdbx_description
1 polymer ?
#
loop_
_entity_poly.entity_id
_entity_poly.type
_entity_poly.pdbx_seq_one_letter_code
_entity_poly.pdbx_strand_id
1 'polypeptide(L)'
;MSKKEFVEIVSMLRGAYSRTELLKSVAEADVWYECLRDLEFEWMKKAVIQWIQENKFPPTIAEIRELAKKVEQQAYEKGEVKRWQ
;
A
#
# COMPACT_ATOMS: atom_id res chain seq x y z
N MET A 1 -5.50 4.76 7.03
CA MET A 1 -4.36 4.29 7.85
C MET A 1 -3.68 5.43 8.60
N SER A 2 -3.12 5.12 9.77
CA SER A 2 -2.29 6.01 10.59
C SER A 2 -0.90 6.22 10.01
N LYS A 3 -0.18 7.24 10.49
CA LYS A 3 1.23 7.47 10.09
C LYS A 3 2.15 6.30 10.44
N LYS A 4 1.92 5.63 11.59
CA LYS A 4 2.71 4.47 12.01
C LYS A 4 2.58 3.30 11.03
N GLU A 5 1.34 3.00 10.64
CA GLU A 5 1.04 1.97 9.64
C GLU A 5 1.63 2.32 8.27
N PHE A 6 1.55 3.59 7.87
CA PHE A 6 2.18 4.05 6.63
C PHE A 6 3.71 3.86 6.64
N VAL A 7 4.39 4.15 7.75
CA VAL A 7 5.84 3.89 7.89
C VAL A 7 6.17 2.41 7.71
N GLU A 8 5.32 1.50 8.17
CA GLU A 8 5.48 0.06 7.95
C GLU A 8 5.41 -0.28 6.45
N ILE A 9 4.41 0.25 5.74
CA ILE A 9 4.28 0.10 4.27
C ILE A 9 5.52 0.58 3.52
N VAL A 10 6.02 1.78 3.85
CA VAL A 10 7.21 2.34 3.22
C VAL A 10 8.45 1.48 3.49
N SER A 11 8.57 0.96 4.71
CA SER A 11 9.69 0.09 5.09
C SER A 11 9.69 -1.21 4.29
N MET A 12 8.52 -1.80 4.01
CA MET A 12 8.40 -2.98 3.16
C MET A 12 8.84 -2.71 1.71
N LEU A 13 8.39 -1.60 1.13
CA LEU A 13 8.78 -1.20 -0.23
C LEU A 13 10.29 -0.94 -0.33
N ARG A 14 10.88 -0.23 0.64
CA ARG A 14 12.34 0.02 0.67
C ARG A 14 13.14 -1.26 0.87
N GLY A 15 12.64 -2.20 1.67
CA GLY A 15 13.28 -3.51 1.87
C GLY A 15 13.29 -4.35 0.59
N ALA A 16 12.19 -4.33 -0.19
CA ALA A 16 12.08 -5.06 -1.45
C ALA A 16 12.89 -4.42 -2.58
N TYR A 17 12.96 -3.09 -2.61
CA TYR A 17 13.56 -2.33 -3.71
C TYR A 17 14.79 -1.54 -3.25
N SER A 18 15.70 -2.21 -2.54
CA SER A 18 16.89 -1.64 -1.89
C SER A 18 17.83 -0.80 -2.78
N ARG A 19 17.70 -0.88 -4.11
CA ARG A 19 18.46 -0.07 -5.09
C ARG A 19 17.69 1.15 -5.61
N THR A 20 16.45 1.34 -5.17
CA THR A 20 15.58 2.39 -5.68
C THR A 20 15.45 3.52 -4.69
N GLU A 21 15.41 4.70 -5.28
CA GLU A 21 15.40 6.00 -4.67
C GLU A 21 13.99 6.40 -4.23
N LEU A 22 13.27 5.46 -3.61
CA LEU A 22 11.87 5.61 -3.27
C LEU A 22 11.71 6.39 -1.96
N LEU A 23 10.97 7.49 -2.03
CA LEU A 23 10.64 8.37 -0.91
C LEU A 23 11.89 9.00 -0.26
N LYS A 24 12.71 9.74 -1.00
CA LYS A 24 13.97 10.30 -0.47
C LYS A 24 13.76 11.44 0.50
N SER A 25 12.64 12.15 0.37
CA SER A 25 12.38 13.38 1.12
C SER A 25 11.12 13.27 1.97
N VAL A 26 11.06 14.08 3.03
CA VAL A 26 9.86 14.22 3.87
C VAL A 26 8.67 14.67 3.01
N ALA A 27 8.90 15.59 2.05
CA ALA A 27 7.87 16.05 1.14
C ALA A 27 7.29 14.92 0.26
N GLU A 28 8.14 14.03 -0.28
CA GLU A 28 7.65 12.86 -1.01
C GLU A 28 6.83 11.92 -0.12
N ALA A 29 7.29 11.67 1.11
CA ALA A 29 6.58 10.83 2.06
C ALA A 29 5.22 11.41 2.45
N ASP A 30 5.12 12.73 2.62
CA ASP A 30 3.87 13.42 2.92
C ASP A 30 2.87 13.32 1.75
N VAL A 31 3.33 13.46 0.50
CA VAL A 31 2.48 13.26 -0.69
C VAL A 31 1.91 11.85 -0.73
N TRP A 32 2.77 10.84 -0.54
CA TRP A 32 2.31 9.45 -0.49
C TRP A 32 1.35 9.20 0.67
N TYR A 33 1.62 9.76 1.85
CA TYR A 33 0.73 9.61 3.00
C TYR A 33 -0.65 10.21 2.71
N GLU A 34 -0.72 11.44 2.20
CA GLU A 34 -2.01 12.08 1.89
C GLU A 34 -2.80 11.32 0.81
N CYS A 35 -2.13 10.70 -0.17
CA CYS A 35 -2.80 9.92 -1.21
C CYS A 35 -3.28 8.53 -0.78
N LEU A 36 -2.75 7.99 0.33
CA LEU A 36 -3.00 6.61 0.76
C LEU A 36 -3.67 6.52 2.14
N ARG A 37 -3.69 7.61 2.93
CA ARG A 37 -4.19 7.62 4.31
C ARG A 37 -5.68 7.30 4.46
N ASP A 38 -6.47 7.43 3.41
CA ASP A 38 -7.89 7.07 3.40
C ASP A 38 -8.11 5.55 3.29
N LEU A 39 -7.10 4.79 2.86
CA LEU A 39 -7.20 3.34 2.73
C LEU A 39 -6.96 2.63 4.07
N GLU A 40 -7.62 1.49 4.27
CA GLU A 40 -7.39 0.64 5.44
C GLU A 40 -6.03 -0.06 5.35
N PHE A 41 -5.36 -0.20 6.49
CA PHE A 41 -4.00 -0.73 6.55
C PHE A 41 -3.91 -2.18 6.06
N GLU A 42 -4.90 -3.01 6.39
CA GLU A 42 -4.93 -4.42 5.99
C GLU A 42 -4.83 -4.60 4.47
N TRP A 43 -5.68 -3.91 3.72
CA TRP A 43 -5.74 -4.01 2.25
C TRP A 43 -4.49 -3.43 1.60
N MET A 44 -3.97 -2.33 2.14
CA MET A 44 -2.70 -1.77 1.70
C MET A 44 -1.54 -2.75 1.90
N LYS A 45 -1.46 -3.39 3.06
CA LYS A 45 -0.39 -4.36 3.36
C LYS A 45 -0.45 -5.57 2.43
N LYS A 46 -1.65 -6.12 2.21
CA LYS A 46 -1.86 -7.23 1.26
C LYS A 46 -1.45 -6.84 -0.17
N ALA A 47 -1.87 -5.66 -0.64
CA ALA A 47 -1.51 -5.14 -1.96
C ALA A 47 0.00 -4.94 -2.12
N VAL A 48 0.69 -4.41 -1.11
CA VAL A 48 2.15 -4.22 -1.15
C VAL A 48 2.89 -5.54 -1.20
N ILE A 49 2.48 -6.53 -0.41
CA ILE A 49 3.06 -7.88 -0.47
C ILE A 49 2.87 -8.48 -1.86
N GLN A 50 1.65 -8.41 -2.40
CA GLN A 50 1.35 -8.92 -3.73
C GLN A 50 2.19 -8.20 -4.80
N TRP A 51 2.26 -6.87 -4.74
CA TRP A 51 3.05 -6.09 -5.69
C TRP A 51 4.52 -6.51 -5.68
N ILE A 52 5.13 -6.66 -4.50
CA ILE A 52 6.52 -7.10 -4.33
C ILE A 52 6.76 -8.51 -4.92
N GLN A 53 5.77 -9.40 -4.83
CA GLN A 53 5.87 -10.76 -5.37
C GLN A 53 5.76 -10.80 -6.90
N GLU A 54 4.97 -9.91 -7.49
CA GLU A 54 4.62 -9.95 -8.91
C GLU A 54 5.44 -8.97 -9.77
N ASN A 55 6.02 -7.92 -9.17
CA ASN A 55 6.65 -6.83 -9.90
C ASN A 55 8.13 -6.65 -9.51
N LYS A 56 8.95 -6.39 -10.53
CA LYS A 56 10.39 -6.14 -10.38
C LYS A 56 10.71 -4.69 -10.02
N PHE A 57 9.76 -3.78 -10.23
CA PHE A 57 9.93 -2.35 -10.07
C PHE A 57 9.02 -1.80 -8.97
N PRO A 58 9.44 -0.72 -8.28
CA PRO A 58 8.60 -0.09 -7.28
C PRO A 58 7.30 0.44 -7.88
N PRO A 59 6.19 0.40 -7.13
CA PRO A 59 4.92 0.95 -7.60
C PRO A 59 4.96 2.47 -7.61
N THR A 60 4.13 3.06 -8.44
CA THR A 60 3.60 4.41 -8.27
C THR A 60 2.50 4.45 -7.21
N ILE A 61 2.16 5.64 -6.72
CA ILE A 61 1.03 5.85 -5.80
C ILE A 61 -0.28 5.30 -6.40
N ALA A 62 -0.51 5.52 -7.69
CA ALA A 62 -1.75 5.14 -8.36
C ALA A 62 -1.89 3.61 -8.44
N GLU A 63 -0.83 2.92 -8.84
CA GLU A 63 -0.82 1.45 -8.96
C GLU A 63 -1.11 0.77 -7.63
N ILE A 64 -0.44 1.20 -6.54
CA ILE A 64 -0.64 0.56 -5.25
C ILE A 64 -2.02 0.87 -4.65
N ARG A 65 -2.56 2.07 -4.92
CA ARG A 65 -3.92 2.46 -4.53
C ARG A 65 -4.98 1.65 -5.25
N GLU A 66 -4.82 1.44 -6.56
CA GLU A 66 -5.73 0.61 -7.35
C GLU A 66 -5.70 -0.83 -6.85
N LEU A 67 -4.50 -1.39 -6.65
CA LEU A 67 -4.35 -2.75 -6.15
C LEU A 67 -4.96 -2.93 -4.76
N ALA A 68 -4.75 -2.00 -3.83
CA ALA A 68 -5.35 -2.04 -2.50
C ALA A 68 -6.88 -2.11 -2.55
N LYS A 69 -7.52 -1.28 -3.39
CA LYS A 69 -8.98 -1.31 -3.59
C LYS A 69 -9.45 -2.61 -4.23
N LYS A 70 -8.68 -3.15 -5.17
CA LYS A 70 -8.99 -4.44 -5.82
C LYS A 70 -8.91 -5.60 -4.82
N VAL A 71 -7.88 -5.62 -3.97
CA VAL A 71 -7.73 -6.64 -2.92
C VAL A 71 -8.85 -6.55 -1.89
N GLU A 72 -9.21 -5.33 -1.47
CA GLU A 72 -10.36 -5.09 -0.61
C GLU A 72 -11.66 -5.63 -1.24
N GLN A 73 -11.94 -5.27 -2.50
CA GLN A 73 -13.12 -5.72 -3.24
C GLN A 73 -13.20 -7.25 -3.33
N GLN A 74 -12.08 -7.91 -3.64
CA GLN A 74 -12.02 -9.38 -3.71
C GLN A 74 -12.28 -10.04 -2.36
N ALA A 75 -11.84 -9.43 -1.25
CA ALA A 75 -12.10 -9.94 0.09
C ALA A 75 -13.60 -9.83 0.45
N TYR A 76 -14.28 -8.75 0.05
CA TYR A 76 -15.74 -8.66 0.18
C TYR A 76 -16.46 -9.75 -0.62
N GLU A 77 -16.07 -9.97 -1.88
CA GLU A 77 -16.67 -10.97 -2.76
C GLU A 77 -16.50 -12.40 -2.24
N LYS A 78 -15.37 -12.69 -1.59
CA LYS A 78 -15.08 -13.98 -0.96
C LYS A 78 -15.76 -14.16 0.40
N GLY A 79 -16.46 -13.15 0.91
CA GLY A 79 -17.10 -13.18 2.23
C GLY A 79 -16.12 -13.12 3.41
N GLU A 80 -14.88 -12.69 3.16
CA GLU A 80 -13.84 -12.54 4.19
C GLU A 80 -14.05 -11.28 5.04
N VAL A 81 -14.92 -10.37 4.60
CA VAL A 81 -15.20 -9.10 5.26
C VAL A 81 -16.71 -8.94 5.53
N LYS A 82 -17.08 -8.71 6.79
CA LYS A 82 -18.44 -8.27 7.17
C LYS A 82 -18.44 -6.77 7.40
N ARG A 83 -19.09 -6.01 6.52
CA ARG A 83 -19.50 -4.63 6.83
C ARG A 83 -20.79 -4.70 7.64
N TRP A 84 -20.75 -4.26 8.89
CA TRP A 84 -21.97 -3.98 9.64
C TRP A 84 -22.64 -2.76 9.01
N GLN A 85 -23.87 -2.92 8.51
CA GLN A 85 -24.73 -1.82 8.07
C GLN A 85 -25.26 -1.04 9.26
#